data_AF-A0AAV2RYJ4-F1
#
_entry.id   AF-A0AAV2RYJ4-F1
#
_cell.length_a   1.000
_cell.length_b   1.000
_cell.length_c   1.000
_cell.angle_alpha   90.00
_cell.angle_beta   90.00
_cell.angle_gamma   90.00
#
_symmetry.space_group_name_H-M   'P 1'
#
loop_
_entity.id
_entity.type
_entity.pdbx_description
1 polymer ?
#
loop_
_entity_poly.entity_id
_entity_poly.type
_entity_poly.pdbx_seq_one_letter_code
_entity_poly.pdbx_strand_id
1 'polypeptide(L)'
;ILRLLPDLAGRLAEAGNLSAESTYEQRTAGLTLLTPNEKQRIRSLNKRYWDRFGFPFVVCARRNKKDTILAGLEQRIQNTIEDEVRTGVEEVLKICYLR
;
A
#
# COMPACT_ATOMS: atom_id res chain seq x y z
N ILE A 1 -1.35 14.89 -2.42
CA ILE A 1 -2.14 13.75 -2.93
C ILE A 1 -1.88 12.46 -2.17
N LEU A 2 -0.62 12.06 -1.94
CA LEU A 2 -0.29 10.75 -1.35
C LEU A 2 -0.94 10.52 0.03
N ARG A 3 -1.00 11.54 0.88
CA ARG A 3 -1.65 11.49 2.22
C ARG A 3 -3.17 11.28 2.20
N LEU A 4 -3.82 11.45 1.04
CA LEU A 4 -5.27 11.27 0.90
C LEU A 4 -5.65 9.83 0.58
N LEU A 5 -4.67 8.97 0.27
CA LEU A 5 -4.92 7.56 -0.01
C LEU A 5 -5.07 6.76 1.30
N PRO A 6 -5.98 5.78 1.34
CA PRO A 6 -6.07 4.87 2.47
C PRO A 6 -4.83 3.97 2.55
N ASP A 7 -4.41 3.62 3.76
CA ASP A 7 -3.34 2.65 3.99
C ASP A 7 -3.69 1.27 3.43
N LEU A 8 -2.70 0.65 2.78
CA LEU A 8 -2.80 -0.71 2.25
C LEU A 8 -2.88 -1.73 3.39
N ALA A 9 -3.94 -2.54 3.40
CA ALA A 9 -4.29 -3.42 4.53
C ALA A 9 -4.31 -2.69 5.89
N GLY A 10 -4.58 -1.38 5.89
CA GLY A 10 -4.64 -0.54 7.08
C GLY A 10 -5.97 -0.63 7.81
N ARG A 11 -6.16 0.21 8.83
CA ARG A 11 -7.36 0.21 9.68
C ARG A 11 -8.67 0.35 8.89
N LEU A 12 -8.67 1.09 7.77
CA LEU A 12 -9.87 1.22 6.92
C LEU A 12 -10.21 -0.09 6.19
N ALA A 13 -9.21 -0.85 5.75
CA ALA A 13 -9.41 -2.17 5.15
C ALA A 13 -9.95 -3.16 6.17
N GLU A 14 -9.44 -3.11 7.40
CA GLU A 14 -9.87 -3.99 8.50
C GLU A 14 -11.26 -3.64 9.03
N ALA A 15 -11.61 -2.35 9.04
CA ALA A 15 -12.93 -1.87 9.41
C ALA A 15 -13.97 -2.02 8.28
N GLY A 16 -13.58 -2.49 7.09
CA GLY A 16 -14.47 -2.58 5.92
C GLY A 16 -14.91 -1.21 5.37
N ASN A 17 -14.22 -0.13 5.75
CA ASN A 17 -14.55 1.25 5.38
C ASN A 17 -13.81 1.73 4.12
N LEU A 18 -13.44 0.81 3.23
CA LEU A 18 -12.87 1.14 1.93
C LEU A 18 -13.98 1.38 0.90
N SER A 19 -13.71 2.21 -0.12
CA SER A 19 -14.58 2.26 -1.29
C SER A 19 -14.68 0.88 -1.96
N ALA A 20 -15.75 0.65 -2.72
CA ALA A 20 -15.94 -0.61 -3.45
C ALA A 20 -14.73 -0.91 -4.37
N GLU A 21 -14.21 0.12 -5.03
CA GLU A 21 -13.02 0.03 -5.88
C GLU A 21 -11.78 -0.38 -5.08
N SER A 22 -11.49 0.30 -3.96
CA SER A 22 -10.31 -0.03 -3.15
C SER A 22 -10.41 -1.42 -2.52
N THR A 23 -11.62 -1.85 -2.15
CA THR A 23 -11.89 -3.22 -1.69
C THR A 23 -11.58 -4.24 -2.79
N TYR A 24 -12.05 -3.99 -4.02
CA TYR A 24 -11.78 -4.86 -5.17
C TYR A 24 -10.28 -4.92 -5.51
N GLU A 25 -9.59 -3.79 -5.49
CA GLU A 25 -8.15 -3.68 -5.73
C GLU A 25 -7.35 -4.50 -4.72
N GLN A 26 -7.65 -4.35 -3.42
CA GLN A 26 -6.96 -5.10 -2.36
C GLN A 26 -7.27 -6.59 -2.38
N ARG A 27 -8.52 -6.97 -2.70
CA ARG A 27 -8.90 -8.38 -2.88
C ARG A 27 -8.16 -9.02 -4.05
N THR A 28 -8.05 -8.33 -5.18
CA THR A 28 -7.34 -8.81 -6.39
C THR A 28 -5.84 -9.00 -6.16
N ALA A 29 -5.26 -8.18 -5.28
CA ALA A 29 -3.87 -8.33 -4.85
C ALA A 29 -3.65 -9.48 -3.84
N GLY A 30 -4.72 -10.08 -3.32
CA GLY A 30 -4.65 -11.15 -2.31
C GLY A 30 -4.47 -10.64 -0.88
N LEU A 31 -4.66 -9.35 -0.62
CA LEU A 31 -4.48 -8.75 0.71
C LEU A 31 -5.59 -9.16 1.69
N THR A 32 -6.74 -9.61 1.19
CA THR A 32 -7.81 -10.17 2.04
C THR A 32 -7.46 -11.57 2.57
N LEU A 33 -6.46 -12.24 2.00
CA LEU A 33 -6.04 -13.61 2.35
C LEU A 33 -4.75 -13.65 3.18
N LEU A 34 -4.34 -12.51 3.75
CA LEU A 34 -3.17 -12.43 4.61
C LEU A 34 -3.38 -13.22 5.90
N THR A 35 -2.40 -14.05 6.24
CA THR A 35 -2.30 -14.69 7.56
C THR A 35 -2.11 -13.65 8.67
N PRO A 36 -2.42 -13.97 9.94
CA PRO A 36 -2.19 -13.06 11.05
C PRO A 36 -0.76 -12.52 11.14
N ASN A 37 0.24 -13.38 10.88
CA ASN A 37 1.65 -12.99 10.86
C ASN A 37 1.98 -12.01 9.73
N GLU A 38 1.46 -12.23 8.52
CA GLU A 38 1.64 -11.30 7.40
C GLU A 38 0.96 -9.96 7.67
N LYS A 39 -0.24 -9.96 8.27
CA LYS A 39 -0.92 -8.71 8.68
C LYS A 39 -0.08 -7.92 9.68
N GLN A 40 0.48 -8.59 10.69
CA GLN A 40 1.36 -7.94 11.67
C GLN A 40 2.61 -7.35 11.00
N ARG A 41 3.22 -8.08 10.06
CA ARG A 41 4.39 -7.61 9.31
C ARG A 41 4.06 -6.37 8.48
N ILE A 42 2.94 -6.37 7.74
CA ILE A 42 2.49 -5.21 6.96
C ILE A 42 2.22 -4.01 7.87
N ARG A 43 1.51 -4.19 8.99
CA ARG A 43 1.25 -3.11 9.95
C ARG A 43 2.54 -2.48 10.49
N SER A 44 3.52 -3.31 10.86
CA SER A 44 4.83 -2.84 11.34
C SER A 44 5.58 -2.07 10.27
N LEU A 45 5.61 -2.59 9.04
CA LEU A 45 6.28 -1.94 7.91
C LEU A 45 5.59 -0.64 7.51
N ASN A 46 4.26 -0.60 7.42
CA ASN A 46 3.50 0.61 7.14
C ASN A 46 3.76 1.69 8.19
N LYS A 47 3.83 1.34 9.49
CA LYS A 47 4.17 2.29 10.54
C LYS A 47 5.57 2.88 10.33
N ARG A 48 6.58 2.03 10.12
CA ARG A 48 7.95 2.49 9.86
C ARG A 48 8.05 3.34 8.59
N TYR A 49 7.30 2.97 7.56
CA TYR A 49 7.23 3.72 6.31
C TYR A 49 6.63 5.12 6.54
N TRP A 50 5.51 5.20 7.27
CA TRP A 50 4.89 6.47 7.64
C TRP A 50 5.85 7.34 8.46
N ASP A 51 6.50 6.77 9.47
CA ASP A 51 7.44 7.49 10.33
C ASP A 51 8.63 8.06 9.54
N ARG A 52 9.05 7.39 8.46
CA ARG A 52 10.15 7.81 7.59
C ARG A 52 9.73 8.85 6.54
N PHE A 53 8.62 8.64 5.85
CA PHE A 53 8.24 9.43 4.67
C PHE A 53 7.08 10.40 4.90
N GLY A 54 6.29 10.20 5.95
CA GLY A 54 5.16 11.07 6.31
C GLY A 54 3.95 10.96 5.36
N PHE A 55 3.81 9.84 4.66
CA PHE A 55 2.66 9.49 3.82
C PHE A 55 2.50 7.96 3.74
N PRO A 56 1.32 7.43 3.36
CA PRO A 56 1.07 5.99 3.33
C PRO A 56 1.84 5.33 2.18
N PHE A 57 2.16 4.05 2.30
CA PHE A 57 2.75 3.30 1.19
C PHE A 57 1.74 3.14 0.06
N VAL A 58 2.08 3.68 -1.12
CA VAL A 58 1.23 3.61 -2.31
C VAL A 58 1.81 2.63 -3.32
N VAL A 59 0.97 1.69 -3.77
CA VAL A 59 1.27 0.75 -4.84
C VAL A 59 -0.01 0.39 -5.59
N CYS A 60 0.09 0.21 -6.91
CA CYS A 60 -1.00 -0.24 -7.75
C CYS A 60 -1.31 -1.72 -7.46
N ALA A 61 -2.26 -1.96 -6.54
CA ALA A 61 -2.63 -3.30 -6.10
C ALA A 61 -3.12 -4.20 -7.25
N ARG A 62 -3.77 -3.66 -8.28
CA ARG A 62 -4.21 -4.44 -9.46
C ARG A 62 -3.06 -5.02 -10.29
N ARG A 63 -1.86 -4.45 -10.21
CA ARG A 63 -0.67 -4.91 -10.93
C ARG A 63 0.29 -5.73 -10.05
N ASN A 64 -0.06 -5.95 -8.79
CA ASN A 64 0.82 -6.57 -7.82
C ASN A 64 0.10 -7.67 -7.04
N LYS A 65 0.88 -8.57 -6.44
CA LYS A 65 0.39 -9.61 -5.53
C LYS A 65 0.95 -9.37 -4.15
N LYS A 66 0.33 -9.94 -3.12
CA LYS A 66 0.73 -9.74 -1.71
C LYS A 66 2.25 -9.87 -1.48
N ASP A 67 2.90 -10.83 -2.13
CA ASP A 67 4.33 -11.08 -1.97
C ASP A 67 5.19 -9.98 -2.61
N THR A 68 4.79 -9.49 -3.79
CA THR A 68 5.49 -8.37 -4.44
C THR A 68 5.24 -7.04 -3.73
N ILE A 69 4.08 -6.86 -3.12
CA ILE A 69 3.76 -5.70 -2.28
C ILE A 69 4.64 -5.70 -1.03
N LEU A 70 4.76 -6.84 -0.35
CA LEU A 70 5.62 -7.00 0.82
C LEU A 70 7.09 -6.73 0.50
N ALA A 71 7.61 -7.38 -0.55
CA ALA A 71 8.97 -7.17 -1.00
C ALA A 71 9.21 -5.70 -1.41
N GLY A 72 8.26 -5.10 -2.14
CA GLY A 72 8.32 -3.71 -2.54
C GLY A 72 8.35 -2.75 -1.35
N LEU A 73 7.56 -3.01 -0.31
CA LEU A 73 7.54 -2.21 0.92
C LEU A 73 8.88 -2.30 1.67
N GLU A 74 9.49 -3.49 1.74
CA GLU A 74 10.79 -3.71 2.38
C GLU A 74 11.96 -3.08 1.63
N GLN A 75 11.90 -3.06 0.29
CA GLN A 75 12.91 -2.40 -0.54
C GLN A 75 12.76 -0.87 -0.46
N ARG A 76 11.54 -0.37 -0.69
CA ARG A 76 11.25 1.07 -0.76
C ARG A 76 11.43 1.80 0.56
N ILE A 77 11.38 1.10 1.70
CA ILE A 77 11.73 1.70 2.99
C ILE A 77 13.17 2.18 3.06
N GLN A 78 14.06 1.71 2.18
CA GLN A 78 15.47 2.11 2.14
C GLN A 78 15.70 3.34 1.25
N ASN A 79 14.71 3.75 0.45
CA ASN A 79 14.81 4.86 -0.49
C ASN A 79 15.04 6.23 0.19
N THR A 80 15.54 7.18 -0.60
CA THR A 80 15.49 8.60 -0.28
C THR A 80 14.05 9.09 -0.28
N ILE A 81 13.78 10.23 0.38
CA ILE A 81 12.43 10.80 0.41
C ILE A 81 12.02 11.24 -1.00
N GLU A 82 12.94 11.80 -1.77
CA GLU A 82 12.76 12.30 -3.12
C GLU A 82 12.36 11.18 -4.09
N ASP A 83 13.09 10.05 -4.05
CA ASP A 83 12.78 8.88 -4.87
C ASP A 83 11.43 8.28 -4.51
N GLU A 84 11.09 8.29 -3.22
CA GLU A 84 9.86 7.67 -2.74
C GLU A 84 8.62 8.51 -3.05
N VAL A 85 8.74 9.84 -3.01
CA VAL A 85 7.68 10.74 -3.49
C VAL A 85 7.43 10.51 -4.97
N ARG A 86 8.48 10.47 -5.80
CA ARG A 86 8.36 10.20 -7.24
C ARG A 86 7.69 8.85 -7.50
N THR A 87 8.19 7.80 -6.86
CA THR A 87 7.64 6.44 -7.00
C THR A 87 6.18 6.39 -6.55
N GLY A 88 5.84 7.01 -5.43
CA GLY A 88 4.47 7.09 -4.93
C GLY A 88 3.51 7.75 -5.91
N VAL A 89 3.94 8.86 -6.54
CA VAL A 89 3.14 9.55 -7.57
C VAL A 89 2.93 8.69 -8.81
N GLU A 90 3.97 7.99 -9.28
CA GLU A 90 3.84 7.05 -10.41
C GLU A 90 2.85 5.91 -10.11
N GLU A 91 2.85 5.39 -8.88
CA GLU A 91 1.87 4.39 -8.47
C GLU A 91 0.44 4.95 -8.43
N VAL A 92 0.25 6.21 -8.00
CA VAL A 92 -1.06 6.88 -8.10
C VAL A 92 -1.50 6.99 -9.56
N LEU A 93 -0.63 7.39 -10.47
CA LEU A 93 -0.96 7.48 -11.90
C LEU A 93 -1.37 6.13 -12.48
N LYS A 94 -0.70 5.03 -12.08
CA LYS A 94 -1.08 3.67 -12.48
C LYS A 94 -2.47 3.28 -11.93
N ILE A 95 -2.80 3.67 -10.70
CA ILE A 95 -4.13 3.44 -10.12
C ILE A 95 -5.19 4.22 -10.90
N CYS A 96 -4.97 5.52 -11.13
CA CYS A 96 -5.89 6.37 -11.89
C CYS A 96 -6.11 5.87 -13.32
N TYR A 97 -5.07 5.37 -13.99
CA TYR A 97 -5.20 4.83 -15.35
C TYR A 97 -6.07 3.59 -15.45
N LEU A 98 -6.17 2.79 -14.37
CA LEU A 98 -6.94 1.55 -14.36
C LEU A 98 -8.38 1.74 -13.87
N ARG A 99 -8.71 2.92 -13.33
CA ARG A 99 -10.06 3.30 -12.87
C ARG A 99 -10.77 4.02 -14.00
#